data_AF-A0A950U540-F1
#
_entry.id   AF-A0A950U540-F1
#
_cell.length_a   1.000
_cell.length_b   1.000
_cell.length_c   1.000
_cell.angle_alpha   90.00
_cell.angle_beta   90.00
_cell.angle_gamma   90.00
#
_symmetry.space_group_name_H-M   'P 1'
#
loop_
_entity.id
_entity.type
_entity.pdbx_description
1 polymer ?
#
loop_
_entity_poly.entity_id
_entity_poly.type
_entity_poly.pdbx_seq_one_letter_code
_entity_poly.pdbx_strand_id
1 'polypeptide(L)'
;LAITAVAFIILGSVLEGIPAIVLFGPLLFPVAKAMGVHEVHYALVIILAMGIGLFAPPFGVGFYGACAIGRVSPDDAFGRMWPYLAALAVALAIVIAVPWLSIGFL
;
A
#
# COMPACT_ATOMS: atom_id res chain seq x y z
N LEU A 1 3.97 4.16 -12.33
CA LEU A 1 3.78 4.49 -10.90
C LEU A 1 2.31 4.47 -10.48
N ALA A 2 1.43 5.30 -11.05
CA ALA A 2 0.01 5.30 -10.66
C ALA A 2 -0.70 3.96 -10.98
N ILE A 3 -0.52 3.41 -12.19
CA ILE A 3 -1.11 2.12 -12.60
C ILE A 3 -0.61 0.99 -11.69
N THR A 4 0.69 0.94 -11.43
CA THR A 4 1.30 -0.03 -10.52
C THR A 4 0.75 0.13 -9.11
N ALA A 5 0.63 1.36 -8.59
CA ALA A 5 0.06 1.60 -7.28
C ALA A 5 -1.38 1.08 -7.18
N VAL A 6 -2.25 1.36 -8.17
CA VAL A 6 -3.62 0.84 -8.18
C VAL A 6 -3.65 -0.70 -8.22
N ALA A 7 -2.82 -1.34 -9.04
CA ALA A 7 -2.72 -2.79 -9.07
C ALA A 7 -2.29 -3.37 -7.70
N PHE A 8 -1.33 -2.73 -7.04
CA PHE A 8 -0.85 -3.13 -5.71
C PHE A 8 -1.83 -2.82 -4.58
N ILE A 9 -2.70 -1.80 -4.70
CA ILE A 9 -3.83 -1.59 -3.78
C ILE A 9 -4.79 -2.79 -3.85
N ILE A 10 -5.11 -3.27 -5.05
CA ILE A 10 -5.99 -4.44 -5.22
C ILE A 10 -5.31 -5.69 -4.66
N LEU A 11 -4.04 -5.94 -5.03
CA LEU A 11 -3.27 -7.07 -4.50
C LEU A 11 -3.11 -7.02 -2.98
N GLY A 12 -2.92 -5.84 -2.39
CA GLY A 12 -2.77 -5.65 -0.94
C GLY A 12 -4.03 -5.96 -0.14
N SER A 13 -5.21 -5.96 -0.78
CA SER A 13 -6.44 -6.42 -0.12
C SER A 13 -6.47 -7.94 0.11
N VAL A 14 -5.68 -8.71 -0.67
CA VAL A 14 -5.62 -10.18 -0.61
C VAL A 14 -4.34 -10.67 0.06
N LEU A 15 -3.22 -9.97 -0.16
CA LEU A 15 -1.89 -10.35 0.31
C LEU A 15 -1.47 -9.52 1.52
N GLU A 16 -1.06 -10.21 2.57
CA GLU A 16 -0.42 -9.59 3.73
C GLU A 16 0.96 -9.01 3.33
N GLY A 17 1.40 -7.95 4.02
CA GLY A 17 2.58 -7.17 3.59
C GLY A 17 3.88 -7.97 3.51
N ILE A 18 4.08 -8.94 4.42
CA ILE A 18 5.28 -9.78 4.47
C ILE A 18 5.40 -10.71 3.26
N PRO A 19 4.42 -11.59 2.95
CA PRO A 19 4.51 -12.48 1.79
C PRO A 19 4.60 -11.72 0.47
N ALA A 20 3.97 -10.55 0.37
CA ALA A 20 4.06 -9.73 -0.83
C ALA A 20 5.47 -9.18 -1.07
N ILE A 21 6.16 -8.66 -0.05
CA ILE A 21 7.54 -8.17 -0.21
C ILE A 21 8.47 -9.31 -0.62
N VAL A 22 8.31 -10.50 -0.05
CA VAL A 22 9.12 -11.68 -0.41
C VAL A 22 8.84 -12.14 -1.85
N LEU A 23 7.57 -12.17 -2.26
CA LEU A 23 7.16 -12.60 -3.60
C LEU A 23 7.52 -11.58 -4.68
N PHE A 24 7.22 -10.30 -4.42
CA PHE A 24 7.39 -9.24 -5.41
C PHE A 24 8.79 -8.64 -5.38
N GLY A 25 9.55 -8.72 -4.29
CA GLY A 25 10.91 -8.19 -4.18
C GLY A 25 11.78 -8.42 -5.42
N PRO A 26 11.98 -9.66 -5.88
CA PRO A 26 12.76 -9.93 -7.09
C PRO A 26 12.12 -9.40 -8.40
N LEU A 27 10.79 -9.25 -8.44
CA LEU A 27 10.05 -8.69 -9.56
C LEU A 27 10.11 -7.15 -9.59
N LEU A 28 10.26 -6.50 -8.43
CA LEU A 28 10.24 -5.04 -8.32
C LEU A 28 11.46 -4.38 -8.95
N PHE A 29 12.63 -4.98 -8.79
CA PHE A 29 13.91 -4.50 -9.35
C PHE A 29 13.88 -4.36 -10.88
N PRO A 30 13.55 -5.41 -11.67
CA PRO A 30 13.50 -5.30 -13.13
C PRO A 30 12.41 -4.34 -13.62
N VAL A 31 11.27 -4.27 -12.92
CA VAL A 31 10.18 -3.36 -13.29
C VAL A 31 10.56 -1.91 -13.01
N ALA A 32 11.19 -1.61 -11.87
CA ALA A 32 11.69 -0.28 -11.54
C ALA A 32 12.69 0.21 -12.61
N LYS A 33 13.64 -0.68 -12.98
CA LYS A 33 14.64 -0.40 -14.01
C LYS A 33 14.03 -0.17 -15.39
N ALA A 34 13.02 -0.95 -15.77
CA ALA A 34 12.30 -0.77 -17.03
C ALA A 34 11.49 0.54 -17.09
N MET A 35 11.02 1.03 -15.95
CA MET A 35 10.32 2.33 -15.85
C MET A 35 11.26 3.53 -15.66
N GLY A 36 12.57 3.32 -15.52
CA GLY A 36 13.53 4.39 -15.23
C GLY A 36 13.36 5.02 -13.84
N VAL A 37 12.77 4.29 -12.89
CA VAL A 37 12.53 4.76 -11.52
C VAL A 37 13.52 4.08 -10.57
N HIS A 38 14.00 4.80 -9.56
CA HIS A 38 14.86 4.21 -8.53
C HIS A 38 14.13 3.11 -7.74
N GLU A 39 14.80 1.97 -7.54
CA GLU A 39 14.22 0.75 -6.97
C GLU A 39 13.62 0.99 -5.57
N VAL A 40 14.31 1.77 -4.73
CA VAL A 40 13.83 2.13 -3.39
C VAL A 40 12.55 2.97 -3.43
N HIS A 41 12.48 3.95 -4.34
CA HIS A 41 11.27 4.76 -4.50
C HIS A 41 10.10 3.91 -5.00
N TYR A 42 10.36 3.02 -5.96
CA TYR A 42 9.35 2.11 -6.48
C TYR A 42 8.83 1.15 -5.40
N ALA A 43 9.72 0.59 -4.57
CA ALA A 43 9.34 -0.26 -3.44
C ALA A 43 8.48 0.49 -2.41
N LEU A 44 8.84 1.74 -2.07
CA LEU A 44 8.06 2.57 -1.14
C LEU A 44 6.64 2.85 -1.63
N VAL A 45 6.50 3.24 -2.90
CA VAL A 45 5.19 3.45 -3.53
C VAL A 45 4.32 2.21 -3.42
N ILE A 46 4.92 1.02 -3.59
CA ILE A 46 4.20 -0.25 -3.57
C ILE A 46 3.83 -0.66 -2.17
N ILE A 47 4.72 -0.54 -1.20
CA ILE A 47 4.42 -0.83 0.21
C ILE A 47 3.28 0.07 0.71
N LEU A 48 3.29 1.36 0.36
CA LEU A 48 2.21 2.29 0.71
C LEU A 48 0.89 1.92 0.02
N ALA A 49 0.93 1.62 -1.29
CA ALA A 49 -0.24 1.16 -2.03
C ALA A 49 -0.83 -0.13 -1.43
N MET A 50 0.02 -1.09 -1.09
CA MET A 50 -0.40 -2.33 -0.45
C MET A 50 -0.99 -2.10 0.94
N GLY A 51 -0.42 -1.19 1.72
CA GLY A 51 -0.98 -0.79 3.02
C GLY A 51 -2.39 -0.21 2.89
N ILE A 52 -2.64 0.61 1.87
CA ILE A 52 -4.02 1.07 1.56
C ILE A 52 -4.91 -0.13 1.26
N GLY A 53 -4.47 -1.06 0.41
CA GLY A 53 -5.23 -2.27 0.07
C GLY A 53 -5.60 -3.13 1.28
N LEU A 54 -4.66 -3.29 2.20
CA LEU A 54 -4.80 -4.15 3.39
C LEU A 54 -5.91 -3.66 4.34
N PHE A 55 -6.12 -2.34 4.39
CA PHE A 55 -7.15 -1.71 5.21
C PHE A 55 -8.39 -1.29 4.39
N ALA A 56 -8.30 -1.12 3.08
CA ALA A 56 -9.43 -0.71 2.26
C ALA A 56 -10.54 -1.79 2.28
N PRO A 57 -11.77 -1.44 2.68
CA PRO A 57 -12.89 -2.37 2.67
C PRO A 57 -13.41 -2.46 1.23
N PRO A 58 -13.38 -3.64 0.58
CA PRO A 58 -14.29 -4.76 0.86
C PRO A 58 -13.62 -6.10 1.21
N PHE A 59 -12.31 -6.23 0.99
CA PHE A 59 -11.53 -7.45 1.27
C PHE A 59 -10.40 -7.23 2.28
N GLY A 60 -10.18 -6.00 2.77
CA GLY A 60 -9.07 -5.63 3.65
C GLY A 60 -8.92 -6.54 4.86
N VAL A 61 -8.14 -7.62 4.67
CA VAL A 61 -7.95 -8.68 5.67
C VAL A 61 -7.33 -8.14 6.95
N GLY A 62 -6.51 -7.08 6.85
CA GLY A 62 -5.97 -6.37 8.00
C GLY A 62 -7.04 -5.59 8.77
N PHE A 63 -7.98 -4.95 8.09
CA PHE A 63 -9.09 -4.25 8.75
C PHE A 63 -10.02 -5.22 9.49
N TYR A 64 -10.43 -6.31 8.85
CA TYR A 64 -11.27 -7.33 9.49
C TYR A 64 -10.52 -8.05 10.63
N GLY A 65 -9.21 -8.31 10.46
CA GLY A 65 -8.36 -8.85 11.53
C GLY A 65 -8.28 -7.91 12.74
N ALA A 66 -8.10 -6.61 12.51
CA ALA A 66 -8.09 -5.61 13.59
C ALA A 66 -9.45 -5.52 14.30
N CYS A 67 -10.57 -5.59 13.57
CA CYS A 67 -11.91 -5.63 14.17
C CYS A 67 -12.14 -6.88 15.01
N ALA A 68 -11.67 -8.05 14.54
CA ALA A 68 -11.76 -9.31 15.28
C ALA A 68 -10.96 -9.27 16.60
N ILE A 69 -9.75 -8.71 16.57
CA ILE A 69 -8.90 -8.53 17.77
C ILE A 69 -9.53 -7.50 18.72
N GLY A 70 -10.00 -6.36 18.17
CA GLY A 70 -10.61 -5.28 18.93
C GLY A 70 -12.03 -5.57 19.44
N ARG A 71 -12.64 -6.68 19.02
CA ARG A 71 -14.05 -7.05 19.31
C ARG A 71 -15.04 -5.95 18.94
N VAL A 72 -14.78 -5.24 17.85
CA VAL A 72 -15.66 -4.17 17.33
C VAL A 72 -16.37 -4.69 16.08
N SER A 73 -17.64 -4.29 15.91
CA SER A 73 -18.37 -4.63 14.68
C SER A 73 -17.71 -3.93 13.48
N PRO A 74 -17.47 -4.64 12.36
CA PRO A 74 -16.93 -4.01 11.15
C PRO A 74 -17.80 -2.86 10.64
N ASP A 75 -19.11 -2.96 10.81
CA ASP A 75 -20.08 -1.93 10.39
C ASP A 75 -19.87 -0.60 11.15
N ASP A 76 -19.59 -0.66 12.46
CA ASP A 76 -19.31 0.54 13.27
C ASP A 76 -17.91 1.14 12.97
N ALA A 77 -16.98 0.31 12.51
CA ALA A 77 -15.60 0.71 12.22
C ALA A 77 -15.43 1.21 10.77
N PHE A 78 -16.26 0.75 9.83
CA PHE A 78 -16.17 1.05 8.41
C PHE A 78 -16.19 2.56 8.15
N GLY A 79 -17.15 3.28 8.77
CA GLY A 79 -17.28 4.73 8.60
C GLY A 79 -16.11 5.53 9.19
N ARG A 80 -15.46 5.00 10.24
CA ARG A 80 -14.29 5.65 10.88
C ARG A 80 -12.99 5.39 10.13
N MET A 81 -12.97 4.40 9.24
CA MET A 81 -11.76 4.06 8.49
C MET A 81 -11.52 4.97 7.28
N TRP A 82 -12.56 5.62 6.76
CA TRP A 82 -12.43 6.53 5.62
C TRP A 82 -11.37 7.64 5.79
N PRO A 83 -11.31 8.37 6.93
CA PRO A 83 -10.25 9.37 7.14
C PRO A 83 -8.85 8.76 7.18
N TYR A 84 -8.69 7.53 7.67
CA TYR A 84 -7.42 6.82 7.64
C TYR A 84 -7.00 6.47 6.21
N LEU A 85 -7.92 5.92 5.40
CA LEU A 85 -7.66 5.63 3.99
C LEU A 85 -7.34 6.90 3.19
N ALA A 86 -8.03 8.00 3.48
CA ALA A 86 -7.76 9.29 2.86
C ALA A 86 -6.34 9.78 3.20
N ALA A 87 -5.92 9.67 4.47
CA ALA A 87 -4.56 10.03 4.88
C ALA A 87 -3.49 9.20 4.15
N LEU A 88 -3.70 7.89 4.03
CA LEU A 88 -2.79 7.01 3.28
C LEU A 88 -2.77 7.33 1.78
N ALA A 89 -3.92 7.61 1.17
CA ALA A 89 -4.01 7.98 -0.23
C ALA A 89 -3.28 9.31 -0.52
N VAL A 90 -3.41 10.28 0.38
CA VAL A 90 -2.67 11.54 0.31
C VAL A 90 -1.17 11.29 0.45
N ALA A 91 -0.75 10.48 1.43
CA ALA A 91 0.66 10.12 1.60
C ALA A 91 1.23 9.44 0.34
N LEU A 92 0.49 8.50 -0.24
CA LEU A 92 0.86 7.84 -1.50
C LEU A 92 0.99 8.83 -2.65
N ALA A 93 0.04 9.75 -2.80
CA ALA A 93 0.09 10.78 -3.84
C ALA A 93 1.30 11.71 -3.68
N ILE A 94 1.61 12.12 -2.44
CA ILE A 94 2.78 12.93 -2.13
C ILE A 94 4.07 12.19 -2.49
N VAL A 95 4.19 10.92 -2.10
CA VAL A 95 5.38 10.12 -2.41
C VAL A 95 5.54 9.96 -3.92
N ILE A 96 4.47 9.59 -4.65
CA ILE A 96 4.51 9.48 -6.12
C ILE A 96 4.94 10.80 -6.79
N ALA A 97 4.46 11.94 -6.29
CA ALA A 97 4.75 13.25 -6.86
C ALA A 97 6.15 13.78 -6.49
N VAL A 98 6.71 13.35 -5.36
CA VAL A 98 7.99 13.84 -4.83
C VAL A 98 8.93 12.66 -4.57
N PRO A 99 9.66 12.18 -5.60
CA PRO A 99 10.62 11.09 -5.45
C PRO A 99 11.69 11.39 -4.40
N TRP A 100 12.05 12.68 -4.22
CA TRP A 100 13.02 13.14 -3.22
C TRP A 100 12.71 12.68 -1.79
N LEU A 101 11.44 12.50 -1.43
CA LEU A 101 11.08 11.97 -0.11
C LEU A 101 11.57 10.54 0.12
N SER A 102 11.78 9.78 -0.96
CA SER A 102 12.24 8.39 -0.93
C SER A 102 13.72 8.24 -1.24
N ILE A 103 14.26 9.07 -2.14
CA ILE A 103 15.67 8.97 -2.59
C ILE A 103 16.58 10.05 -2.01
N GLY A 104 16.04 11.11 -1.40
CA GLY A 104 16.84 12.24 -0.92
C GLY A 104 17.71 11.95 0.31
N PHE A 105 17.50 10.79 0.96
CA PHE A 105 18.32 10.30 2.08
C PHE A 105 19.33 9.21 1.66
N LEU A 106 19.42 8.88 0.36
CA LEU A 106 20.37 7.95 -0.24
C LEU A 106 21.40 8.72 -1.09
#